data_AF-A0A2G5VNM2-F1
#
_entry.id   AF-A0A2G5VNM2-F1
#
_cell.length_a   1.000
_cell.length_b   1.000
_cell.length_c   1.000
_cell.angle_alpha   90.00
_cell.angle_beta   90.00
_cell.angle_gamma   90.00
#
_symmetry.space_group_name_H-M   'P 1'
#
loop_
_entity.id
_entity.type
_entity.pdbx_description
1 polymer ?
#
loop_
_entity_poly.entity_id
_entity_poly.type
_entity_poly.pdbx_seq_one_letter_code
_entity_poly.pdbx_strand_id
1 'polypeptide(L)'
;MGIVLTVSCYIASFSPSIALFYSFIAHDPVRIILFFLGSFFWLVSLLISSLAWLGLSTVLPNTFLVSLGVCIVVQELSRVAYFMLLKKAQKGLNKITRHGQISVAPGVSDLHNARHMLALVCGLGMGVISALFYTMNAFATFAGPGTIGLPMALETGHIDSNRAGKYLPLCYVLSAILLTLFHVAWTIMVWDTCHKIGRFPTAFVPGAAAVVSHLFVAFLSSLNSRGFYILVFSVQFLVLLICIAYCNVIMGGTIQSFVTAIGQSFVDAFTLKQIRNFVEERKMRTQQRQAVPDEPMTERGGASDEPGTSNTVDA
;
A
#
# COMPACT_ATOMS: atom_id res chain seq x y z
N MET A 1 -9.80 13.77 24.79
CA MET A 1 -8.68 14.20 23.91
C MET A 1 -7.97 13.01 23.25
N GLY A 2 -7.64 11.93 23.98
CA GLY A 2 -6.92 10.77 23.40
C GLY A 2 -7.60 10.11 22.20
N ILE A 3 -8.90 9.80 22.27
CA ILE A 3 -9.64 9.18 21.14
C ILE A 3 -9.56 10.05 19.87
N VAL A 4 -9.76 11.36 19.99
CA VAL A 4 -9.68 12.30 18.85
C VAL A 4 -8.27 12.30 18.24
N LEU A 5 -7.24 12.28 19.09
CA LEU A 5 -5.85 12.17 18.64
C LEU A 5 -5.61 10.86 17.89
N THR A 6 -6.03 9.72 18.43
CA THR A 6 -5.87 8.40 17.80
C THR A 6 -6.58 8.32 16.45
N VAL A 7 -7.83 8.78 16.36
CA VAL A 7 -8.58 8.82 15.09
C VAL A 7 -7.87 9.71 14.08
N SER A 8 -7.39 10.88 14.51
CA SER A 8 -6.62 11.79 13.64
C SER A 8 -5.32 11.14 13.14
N CYS A 9 -4.63 10.39 14.00
CA CYS A 9 -3.42 9.67 13.64
C CYS A 9 -3.71 8.57 12.60
N TYR A 10 -4.80 7.80 12.75
CA TYR A 10 -5.20 6.81 11.74
C TYR A 10 -5.53 7.46 10.40
N ILE A 11 -6.37 8.50 10.41
CA ILE A 11 -6.76 9.22 9.18
C ILE A 11 -5.50 9.75 8.47
N ALA A 12 -4.60 10.40 9.21
CA ALA A 12 -3.38 10.96 8.64
C ALA A 12 -2.44 9.87 8.08
N SER A 13 -2.20 8.81 8.85
CA SER A 13 -1.26 7.73 8.49
C SER A 13 -1.66 7.01 7.21
N PHE A 14 -2.96 6.76 7.04
CA PHE A 14 -3.47 5.99 5.91
C PHE A 14 -4.04 6.86 4.78
N SER A 15 -4.00 8.20 4.91
CA SER A 15 -4.51 9.11 3.89
C SER A 15 -3.91 8.88 2.49
N PRO A 16 -2.58 8.68 2.30
CA PRO A 16 -2.04 8.43 0.97
C PRO A 16 -2.50 7.08 0.42
N SER A 17 -2.58 6.07 1.29
CA SER A 17 -3.00 4.72 0.94
C SER A 17 -4.46 4.68 0.51
N ILE A 18 -5.32 5.40 1.22
CA ILE A 18 -6.74 5.55 0.88
C ILE A 18 -6.88 6.27 -0.47
N ALA A 19 -6.11 7.34 -0.70
CA ALA A 19 -6.13 8.06 -1.97
C ALA A 19 -5.71 7.17 -3.15
N LEU A 20 -4.63 6.40 -2.99
CA LEU A 20 -4.16 5.45 -4.02
C LEU A 20 -5.16 4.30 -4.22
N PHE A 21 -5.76 3.80 -3.15
CA PHE A 21 -6.75 2.72 -3.21
C PHE A 21 -8.00 3.16 -3.98
N TYR A 22 -8.58 4.31 -3.65
CA TYR A 22 -9.75 4.81 -4.38
C TYR A 22 -9.41 5.13 -5.83
N SER A 23 -8.25 5.73 -6.11
CA SER A 23 -7.89 6.16 -7.46
C SER A 23 -7.56 4.98 -8.40
N PHE A 24 -6.86 3.96 -7.89
CA PHE A 24 -6.28 2.92 -8.74
C PHE A 24 -6.82 1.50 -8.51
N ILE A 25 -7.42 1.23 -7.35
CA ILE A 25 -7.80 -0.15 -6.94
C ILE A 25 -9.31 -0.35 -6.93
N ALA A 26 -10.08 0.58 -6.36
CA ALA A 26 -11.50 0.41 -6.06
C ALA A 26 -12.38 0.11 -7.28
N HIS A 27 -11.96 0.50 -8.49
CA HIS A 27 -12.71 0.31 -9.73
C HIS A 27 -12.60 -1.09 -10.35
N ASP A 28 -11.65 -1.91 -9.90
CA ASP A 28 -11.38 -3.22 -10.50
C ASP A 28 -11.25 -4.30 -9.42
N PRO A 29 -12.18 -5.27 -9.36
CA PRO A 29 -12.18 -6.30 -8.33
C PRO A 29 -10.91 -7.16 -8.35
N VAL A 30 -10.25 -7.32 -9.51
CA VAL A 30 -8.97 -8.05 -9.59
C VAL A 30 -7.90 -7.30 -8.81
N ARG A 31 -7.85 -5.98 -8.91
CA ARG A 31 -6.89 -5.15 -8.16
C ARG A 31 -7.16 -5.22 -6.66
N ILE A 32 -8.42 -5.29 -6.24
CA ILE A 32 -8.79 -5.46 -4.83
C ILE A 32 -8.25 -6.80 -4.30
N ILE A 33 -8.43 -7.89 -5.05
CA ILE A 33 -7.91 -9.21 -4.67
C ILE A 33 -6.38 -9.18 -4.55
N LEU A 34 -5.70 -8.56 -5.52
CA LEU A 34 -4.24 -8.42 -5.50
C LEU A 34 -3.74 -7.58 -4.31
N PHE A 35 -4.43 -6.51 -3.96
CA PHE A 35 -4.11 -5.71 -2.78
C PHE A 35 -4.11 -6.57 -1.50
N PHE A 36 -5.18 -7.34 -1.25
CA PHE A 36 -5.26 -8.21 -0.07
C PHE A 36 -4.27 -9.37 -0.11
N LEU A 37 -4.00 -9.92 -1.30
CA LEU A 37 -2.99 -10.97 -1.46
C LEU A 37 -1.58 -10.44 -1.13
N GLY A 38 -1.27 -9.19 -1.49
CA GLY A 38 -0.05 -8.50 -1.06
C GLY A 38 0.05 -8.40 0.46
N SER A 39 -1.04 -7.99 1.13
CA SER A 39 -1.10 -7.96 2.59
C SER A 39 -0.86 -9.33 3.22
N PHE A 40 -1.44 -10.38 2.65
CA PHE A 40 -1.25 -11.75 3.11
C PHE A 40 0.22 -12.21 3.00
N PHE A 41 0.87 -11.98 1.87
CA PHE A 41 2.29 -12.35 1.70
C PHE A 41 3.21 -11.61 2.68
N TRP A 42 2.91 -10.36 2.99
CA TRP A 42 3.64 -9.61 4.00
C TRP A 42 3.45 -10.23 5.39
N LEU A 43 2.23 -10.58 5.79
CA LEU A 43 1.95 -11.24 7.08
C LEU A 43 2.66 -12.59 7.21
N VAL A 44 2.63 -13.41 6.16
CA VAL A 44 3.36 -14.69 6.14
C VAL A 44 4.86 -14.46 6.32
N SER A 45 5.41 -13.43 5.66
CA SER A 45 6.83 -13.09 5.80
C SER A 45 7.20 -12.64 7.22
N LEU A 46 6.32 -11.88 7.87
CA LEU A 46 6.51 -11.47 9.27
C LEU A 46 6.39 -12.68 10.22
N LEU A 47 5.45 -13.59 9.97
CA LEU A 47 5.28 -14.82 10.74
C LEU A 47 6.57 -15.68 10.68
N ILE A 48 7.08 -15.95 9.48
CA ILE A 48 8.34 -16.70 9.30
C ILE A 48 9.49 -15.98 10.01
N SER A 49 9.57 -14.65 9.89
CA SER A 49 10.61 -13.85 10.55
C SER A 49 10.53 -13.95 12.07
N SER A 50 9.32 -13.96 12.65
CA SER A 50 9.12 -14.09 14.10
C SER A 50 9.51 -15.48 14.63
N LEU A 51 9.24 -16.54 13.88
CA LEU A 51 9.70 -17.89 14.20
C LEU A 51 11.22 -18.01 14.12
N ALA A 52 11.84 -17.41 13.10
CA ALA A 52 13.29 -17.34 12.98
C ALA A 52 13.92 -16.55 14.14
N TRP A 53 13.31 -15.43 14.53
CA TRP A 53 13.73 -14.64 15.69
C TRP A 53 13.67 -15.45 17.00
N LEU A 54 12.57 -16.19 17.21
CA LEU A 54 12.39 -17.04 18.39
C LEU A 54 13.53 -18.05 18.51
N GLY A 55 13.85 -18.75 17.41
CA GLY A 55 14.97 -19.71 17.38
C GLY A 55 16.35 -19.05 17.53
N LEU A 56 16.55 -17.85 16.98
CA LEU A 56 17.82 -17.14 17.08
C LEU A 56 18.08 -16.58 18.49
N SER A 57 17.02 -16.09 19.14
CA SER A 57 17.08 -15.44 20.46
C SER A 57 17.50 -16.39 21.59
N THR A 58 17.35 -17.69 21.40
CA THR A 58 17.80 -18.71 22.37
C THR A 58 19.30 -19.00 22.26
N VAL A 59 19.93 -18.66 21.13
CA VAL A 59 21.33 -19.03 20.82
C VAL A 59 22.27 -17.84 20.91
N LEU A 60 21.86 -16.66 20.41
CA LEU A 60 22.73 -15.48 20.31
C LEU A 60 22.29 -14.35 21.25
N PRO A 61 23.21 -13.76 22.03
CA PRO A 61 22.93 -12.49 22.70
C PRO A 61 22.93 -11.35 21.67
N ASN A 62 22.08 -10.33 21.87
CA ASN A 62 21.97 -9.13 21.02
C ASN A 62 21.59 -9.41 19.55
N THR A 63 20.46 -10.09 19.34
CA THR A 63 20.00 -10.50 18.00
C THR A 63 19.48 -9.37 17.10
N PHE A 64 19.44 -8.11 17.54
CA PHE A 64 18.75 -7.02 16.83
C PHE A 64 19.14 -6.90 15.35
N LEU A 65 20.43 -6.75 15.02
CA LEU A 65 20.87 -6.56 13.63
C LEU A 65 20.63 -7.79 12.77
N VAL A 66 20.89 -8.99 13.30
CA VAL A 66 20.68 -10.25 12.57
C VAL A 66 19.18 -10.44 12.31
N SER A 67 18.34 -10.13 13.29
CA SER A 67 16.89 -10.27 13.20
C SER A 67 16.28 -9.28 12.23
N LEU A 68 16.79 -8.04 12.23
CA LEU A 68 16.44 -7.03 11.25
C LEU A 68 16.79 -7.49 9.83
N GLY A 69 18.00 -8.01 9.64
CA GLY A 69 18.46 -8.56 8.37
C GLY A 69 17.60 -9.73 7.89
N VAL A 70 17.34 -10.72 8.76
CA VAL A 70 16.48 -11.86 8.46
C VAL A 70 15.07 -11.39 8.08
N CYS A 71 14.50 -10.46 8.83
CA CYS A 71 13.16 -9.96 8.57
C CYS A 71 13.05 -9.30 7.19
N ILE A 72 14.05 -8.48 6.83
CA ILE A 72 14.08 -7.83 5.52
C ILE A 72 14.29 -8.85 4.41
N VAL A 73 15.22 -9.79 4.55
CA VAL A 73 15.45 -10.84 3.55
C VAL A 73 14.18 -11.66 3.32
N VAL A 74 13.49 -12.08 4.37
CA VAL A 74 12.24 -12.84 4.25
C VAL A 74 11.12 -12.01 3.61
N GLN A 75 11.04 -10.70 3.90
CA GLN A 75 10.12 -9.78 3.21
C GLN A 75 10.45 -9.58 1.72
N GLU A 76 11.72 -9.52 1.35
CA GLU A 76 12.13 -9.44 -0.07
C GLU A 76 11.84 -10.76 -0.80
N LEU A 77 12.08 -11.90 -0.14
CA LEU A 77 11.74 -13.22 -0.69
C LEU A 77 10.23 -13.39 -0.87
N SER A 78 9.41 -12.93 0.07
CA SER A 78 7.96 -12.99 -0.07
C SER A 78 7.45 -12.13 -1.23
N ARG A 79 8.07 -10.98 -1.48
CA ARG A 79 7.78 -10.12 -2.64
C ARG A 79 8.12 -10.80 -3.97
N VAL A 80 9.21 -11.54 -4.04
CA VAL A 80 9.59 -12.35 -5.22
C VAL A 80 8.66 -13.56 -5.37
N ALA A 81 8.35 -14.27 -4.29
CA ALA A 81 7.40 -15.38 -4.30
C ALA A 81 6.03 -14.93 -4.79
N TYR A 82 5.60 -13.74 -4.36
CA TYR A 82 4.35 -13.14 -4.80
C TYR A 82 4.36 -12.85 -6.31
N PHE A 83 5.43 -12.24 -6.83
CA PHE A 83 5.64 -12.05 -8.26
C PHE A 83 5.53 -13.37 -9.05
N MET A 84 6.21 -14.41 -8.57
CA MET A 84 6.21 -15.73 -9.21
C MET A 84 4.81 -16.35 -9.25
N LEU A 85 4.05 -16.25 -8.15
CA LEU A 85 2.67 -16.72 -8.09
C LEU A 85 1.81 -16.00 -9.13
N LEU A 86 1.92 -14.67 -9.22
CA LEU A 86 1.17 -13.89 -10.20
C LEU A 86 1.52 -14.26 -11.63
N LYS A 87 2.81 -14.47 -11.95
CA LYS A 87 3.20 -14.93 -13.28
C LYS A 87 2.65 -16.32 -13.60
N LYS A 88 2.57 -17.23 -12.63
CA LYS A 88 1.95 -18.55 -12.81
C LYS A 88 0.43 -18.42 -13.02
N ALA A 89 -0.25 -17.59 -12.23
CA ALA A 89 -1.68 -17.33 -12.36
C ALA A 89 -2.02 -16.73 -13.74
N GLN A 90 -1.25 -15.72 -14.18
CA GLN A 90 -1.39 -15.11 -15.51
C GLN A 90 -1.25 -16.14 -16.64
N LYS A 91 -0.22 -17.00 -16.58
CA LYS A 91 -0.02 -18.06 -17.58
C LYS A 91 -1.16 -19.08 -17.57
N GLY A 92 -1.65 -19.46 -16.39
CA GLY A 92 -2.77 -20.38 -16.21
C GLY A 92 -4.06 -19.84 -16.81
N LEU A 93 -4.42 -18.60 -16.46
CA LEU A 93 -5.61 -17.91 -16.97
C LEU A 93 -5.54 -17.76 -18.50
N ASN A 94 -4.40 -17.33 -19.04
CA ASN A 94 -4.21 -17.19 -20.48
C ASN A 94 -4.38 -18.51 -21.26
N LYS A 95 -4.05 -19.65 -20.65
CA LYS A 95 -4.23 -20.98 -21.27
C LYS A 95 -5.72 -21.38 -21.32
N ILE A 96 -6.49 -21.02 -20.28
CA ILE A 96 -7.91 -21.34 -20.14
C ILE A 96 -8.75 -20.43 -21.05
N THR A 97 -8.45 -19.14 -21.11
CA THR A 97 -9.20 -18.15 -21.91
C THR A 97 -9.05 -18.32 -23.44
N ARG A 98 -8.02 -19.01 -23.93
CA ARG A 98 -7.84 -19.24 -25.38
C ARG A 98 -8.79 -20.30 -25.99
N HIS A 99 -9.54 -21.06 -25.20
CA HIS A 99 -10.48 -22.08 -25.69
C HIS A 99 -11.92 -21.54 -25.81
N GLY A 100 -12.13 -20.59 -26.73
CA GLY A 100 -13.47 -20.19 -27.21
C GLY A 100 -14.27 -19.30 -26.24
N GLN A 101 -14.47 -18.05 -26.64
CA GLN A 101 -15.36 -17.02 -26.05
C GLN A 101 -14.83 -16.20 -24.84
N ILE A 102 -15.39 -14.98 -24.81
CA ILE A 102 -15.21 -13.81 -23.94
C ILE A 102 -14.38 -14.09 -22.68
N SER A 103 -13.27 -13.35 -22.53
CA SER A 103 -12.40 -13.41 -21.36
C SER A 103 -13.23 -13.38 -20.07
N VAL A 104 -13.18 -14.49 -19.31
CA VAL A 104 -13.82 -14.66 -17.99
C VAL A 104 -13.36 -13.57 -16.99
N ALA A 105 -12.29 -12.84 -17.33
CA ALA A 105 -11.90 -11.59 -16.69
C ALA A 105 -11.35 -10.60 -17.75
N PRO A 106 -12.17 -9.67 -18.27
CA PRO A 106 -11.76 -8.71 -19.31
C PRO A 106 -10.52 -7.88 -18.94
N GLY A 107 -10.25 -7.67 -17.64
CA GLY A 107 -9.08 -6.92 -17.15
C GLY A 107 -7.76 -7.71 -17.05
N VAL A 108 -7.76 -9.04 -17.25
CA VAL A 108 -6.54 -9.87 -17.11
C VAL A 108 -5.70 -9.90 -18.40
N SER A 109 -6.30 -9.62 -19.55
CA SER A 109 -5.56 -9.51 -20.82
C SER A 109 -4.74 -8.21 -20.90
N ASP A 110 -5.27 -7.11 -20.34
CA ASP A 110 -4.59 -5.81 -20.18
C ASP A 110 -3.52 -5.81 -19.07
N LEU A 111 -3.47 -6.89 -18.29
CA LEU A 111 -2.54 -7.10 -17.16
C LEU A 111 -1.07 -7.16 -17.60
N HIS A 112 -0.81 -7.54 -18.85
CA HIS A 112 0.54 -7.53 -19.42
C HIS A 112 1.03 -6.09 -19.66
N ASN A 113 0.14 -5.20 -20.12
CA ASN A 113 0.46 -3.79 -20.38
C ASN A 113 0.49 -2.98 -19.08
N ALA A 114 -0.27 -3.39 -18.07
CA ALA A 114 -0.37 -2.72 -16.77
C ALA A 114 0.58 -3.27 -15.69
N ARG A 115 1.71 -3.89 -16.06
CA ARG A 115 2.64 -4.55 -15.12
C ARG A 115 3.05 -3.68 -13.92
N HIS A 116 3.25 -2.38 -14.16
CA HIS A 116 3.71 -1.42 -13.16
C HIS A 116 2.57 -1.02 -12.22
N MET A 117 1.35 -0.94 -12.73
CA MET A 117 0.14 -0.75 -11.92
C MET A 117 -0.07 -1.93 -10.98
N LEU A 118 0.19 -3.15 -11.43
CA LEU A 118 0.09 -4.34 -10.55
C LEU A 118 1.11 -4.33 -9.43
N ALA A 119 2.36 -3.99 -9.76
CA ALA A 119 3.40 -3.85 -8.75
C ALA A 119 3.03 -2.77 -7.72
N LEU A 120 2.42 -1.66 -8.16
CA LEU A 120 1.91 -0.60 -7.28
C LEU A 120 0.82 -1.13 -6.35
N VAL A 121 -0.20 -1.81 -6.88
CA VAL A 121 -1.32 -2.34 -6.07
C VAL A 121 -0.84 -3.36 -5.04
N CYS A 122 0.03 -4.27 -5.46
CA CYS A 122 0.59 -5.32 -4.62
C CYS A 122 1.50 -4.74 -3.53
N GLY A 123 2.36 -3.78 -3.90
CA GLY A 123 3.21 -3.06 -2.97
C GLY A 123 2.43 -2.21 -1.98
N LEU A 124 1.29 -1.62 -2.41
CA LEU A 124 0.40 -0.87 -1.53
C LEU A 124 -0.22 -1.79 -0.47
N GLY A 125 -0.64 -3.00 -0.86
CA GLY A 125 -1.12 -4.03 0.08
C GLY A 125 -0.09 -4.36 1.16
N MET A 126 1.13 -4.71 0.75
CA MET A 126 2.26 -4.96 1.66
C MET A 126 2.53 -3.75 2.57
N GLY A 127 2.49 -2.54 2.03
CA GLY A 127 2.73 -1.30 2.76
C GLY A 127 1.67 -0.98 3.81
N VAL A 128 0.39 -1.11 3.46
CA VAL A 128 -0.73 -0.82 4.37
C VAL A 128 -0.71 -1.77 5.56
N ILE A 129 -0.54 -3.07 5.35
CA ILE A 129 -0.50 -4.02 6.47
C ILE A 129 0.74 -3.82 7.35
N SER A 130 1.88 -3.46 6.75
CA SER A 130 3.12 -3.11 7.45
C SER A 130 2.93 -1.89 8.36
N ALA A 131 2.34 -0.81 7.82
CA ALA A 131 1.99 0.39 8.56
C ALA A 131 0.94 0.12 9.66
N LEU A 132 -0.03 -0.77 9.43
CA LEU A 132 -1.01 -1.16 10.43
C LEU A 132 -0.36 -1.89 11.60
N PHE A 133 0.50 -2.89 11.34
CA PHE A 133 1.26 -3.58 12.38
C PHE A 133 2.15 -2.62 13.18
N TYR A 134 2.77 -1.65 12.51
CA TYR A 134 3.61 -0.64 13.14
C TYR A 134 2.81 0.31 14.06
N THR A 135 1.60 0.72 13.67
CA THR A 135 0.82 1.76 14.36
C THR A 135 -0.22 1.23 15.36
N MET A 136 -0.78 0.03 15.18
CA MET A 136 -1.98 -0.40 15.88
C MET A 136 -1.85 -0.33 17.41
N ASN A 137 -0.78 -0.90 17.96
CA ASN A 137 -0.57 -0.90 19.41
C ASN A 137 -0.26 0.50 19.95
N ALA A 138 0.54 1.28 19.22
CA ALA A 138 0.90 2.64 19.63
C ALA A 138 -0.33 3.57 19.65
N PHE A 139 -1.16 3.50 18.61
CA PHE A 139 -2.37 4.33 18.48
C PHE A 139 -3.44 3.94 19.51
N ALA A 140 -3.50 2.66 19.89
CA ALA A 140 -4.31 2.22 21.03
C ALA A 140 -3.84 2.86 22.35
N THR A 141 -2.53 2.96 22.58
CA THR A 141 -2.00 3.68 23.76
C THR A 141 -2.34 5.17 23.74
N PHE A 142 -2.33 5.82 22.57
CA PHE A 142 -2.65 7.25 22.44
C PHE A 142 -4.12 7.57 22.74
N ALA A 143 -5.00 6.56 22.75
CA ALA A 143 -6.42 6.76 23.05
C ALA A 143 -6.68 7.09 24.53
N GLY A 144 -5.71 6.77 25.41
CA GLY A 144 -5.79 7.06 26.84
C GLY A 144 -5.80 8.56 27.17
N PRO A 145 -6.15 8.93 28.40
CA PRO A 145 -6.17 10.32 28.84
C PRO A 145 -4.77 10.91 29.07
N GLY A 146 -3.74 10.06 29.19
CA GLY A 146 -2.36 10.47 29.44
C GLY A 146 -1.62 10.94 28.18
N THR A 147 -0.63 11.82 28.38
CA THR A 147 0.32 12.22 27.33
C THR A 147 1.66 11.49 27.50
N ILE A 148 2.43 11.39 26.42
CA ILE A 148 3.65 10.60 26.35
C ILE A 148 4.83 11.41 26.88
N GLY A 149 5.69 10.77 27.68
CA GLY A 149 6.93 11.37 28.19
C GLY A 149 6.91 11.79 29.65
N LEU A 150 5.77 11.69 30.35
CA LEU A 150 5.64 12.07 31.76
C LEU A 150 6.50 11.19 32.71
N PRO A 151 6.45 9.85 32.66
CA PRO A 151 7.16 9.01 33.63
C PRO A 151 8.68 9.23 33.63
N MET A 152 9.26 9.39 32.45
CA MET A 152 10.69 9.66 32.29
C MET A 152 11.08 11.07 32.76
N ALA A 153 10.24 12.07 32.50
CA ALA A 153 10.47 13.43 32.97
C ALA A 153 10.38 13.52 34.50
N LEU A 154 9.53 12.70 35.13
CA LEU A 154 9.43 12.59 36.59
C LEU A 154 10.67 11.91 37.20
N GLU A 155 11.21 10.88 36.54
CA GLU A 155 12.40 10.15 37.02
C GLU A 155 13.70 10.96 36.85
N THR A 156 13.85 11.64 35.71
CA THR A 156 15.08 12.41 35.38
C THR A 156 15.04 13.87 35.86
N GLY A 157 13.90 14.35 36.33
CA GLY A 157 13.70 15.74 36.76
C GLY A 157 13.79 16.77 35.63
N HIS A 158 13.98 16.35 34.38
CA HIS A 158 14.03 17.21 33.22
C HIS A 158 13.24 16.61 32.04
N ILE A 159 12.65 17.46 31.21
CA ILE A 159 12.06 17.01 29.94
C ILE A 159 13.20 16.89 28.93
N ASP A 160 13.57 15.66 28.59
CA ASP A 160 14.56 15.39 27.54
C ASP A 160 14.05 15.93 26.19
N SER A 161 14.56 17.09 25.78
CA SER A 161 14.20 17.74 24.51
C SER A 161 14.63 16.94 23.28
N ASN A 162 15.57 16.00 23.43
CA ASN A 162 16.04 15.20 22.31
C ASN A 162 15.08 14.04 21.99
N ARG A 163 14.21 13.64 22.92
CA ARG A 163 13.20 12.60 22.66
C ARG A 163 11.96 13.21 22.03
N ALA A 164 11.30 12.43 21.17
CA ALA A 164 10.10 12.90 20.47
C ALA A 164 8.99 13.38 21.44
N GLY A 165 8.90 12.81 22.65
CA GLY A 165 7.99 13.28 23.70
C GLY A 165 6.57 13.49 23.18
N LYS A 166 6.11 14.76 23.20
CA LYS A 166 4.80 15.17 22.67
C LYS A 166 4.61 14.97 21.15
N TYR A 167 5.69 14.92 20.38
CA TYR A 167 5.67 14.71 18.93
C TYR A 167 5.66 13.22 18.53
N LEU A 168 5.71 12.29 19.50
CA LEU A 168 5.73 10.86 19.18
C LEU A 168 4.56 10.42 18.28
N PRO A 169 3.31 10.87 18.46
CA PRO A 169 2.22 10.53 17.55
C PRO A 169 2.47 10.96 16.11
N LEU A 170 3.03 12.16 15.91
CA LEU A 170 3.40 12.66 14.59
C LEU A 170 4.51 11.80 13.95
N CYS A 171 5.52 11.38 14.73
CA CYS A 171 6.57 10.49 14.25
C CYS A 171 6.00 9.14 13.77
N TYR A 172 5.03 8.56 14.49
CA TYR A 172 4.36 7.33 14.05
C TYR A 172 3.57 7.54 12.76
N VAL A 173 2.85 8.66 12.64
CA VAL A 173 2.11 9.03 11.43
C VAL A 173 3.05 9.14 10.23
N LEU A 174 4.16 9.88 10.37
CA LEU A 174 5.14 10.05 9.29
C LEU A 174 5.80 8.73 8.90
N SER A 175 6.21 7.91 9.88
CA SER A 175 6.75 6.57 9.62
C SER A 175 5.77 5.68 8.87
N ALA A 176 4.47 5.69 9.22
CA ALA A 176 3.45 4.88 8.56
C ALA A 176 3.23 5.28 7.09
N ILE A 177 3.23 6.59 6.80
CA ILE A 177 3.16 7.13 5.45
C ILE A 177 4.39 6.69 4.63
N LEU A 178 5.59 6.93 5.16
CA LEU A 178 6.85 6.58 4.51
C LEU A 178 6.93 5.08 4.24
N LEU A 179 6.63 4.26 5.25
CA LEU A 179 6.67 2.79 5.15
C LEU A 179 5.75 2.29 4.04
N THR A 180 4.53 2.82 3.96
CA THR A 180 3.58 2.42 2.92
C THR A 180 4.10 2.75 1.52
N LEU A 181 4.61 3.97 1.31
CA LEU A 181 5.12 4.42 0.02
C LEU A 181 6.43 3.70 -0.37
N PHE A 182 7.28 3.38 0.60
CA PHE A 182 8.47 2.57 0.37
C PHE A 182 8.11 1.16 -0.11
N HIS A 183 7.14 0.49 0.52
CA HIS A 183 6.70 -0.83 0.06
C HIS A 183 6.15 -0.81 -1.37
N VAL A 184 5.48 0.28 -1.78
CA VAL A 184 5.08 0.49 -3.18
C VAL A 184 6.32 0.59 -4.09
N ALA A 185 7.25 1.49 -3.78
CA ALA A 185 8.44 1.71 -4.61
C ALA A 185 9.34 0.46 -4.71
N TRP A 186 9.63 -0.20 -3.58
CA TRP A 186 10.41 -1.44 -3.56
C TRP A 186 9.76 -2.54 -4.37
N THR A 187 8.42 -2.64 -4.34
CA THR A 187 7.71 -3.65 -5.13
C THR A 187 7.86 -3.40 -6.63
N ILE A 188 7.74 -2.15 -7.08
CA ILE A 188 7.97 -1.77 -8.48
C ILE A 188 9.41 -2.11 -8.91
N MET A 189 10.41 -1.74 -8.10
CA MET A 189 11.82 -1.96 -8.41
C MET A 189 12.20 -3.46 -8.45
N VAL A 190 11.77 -4.25 -7.46
CA VAL A 190 12.02 -5.69 -7.41
C VAL A 190 11.32 -6.40 -8.57
N TRP A 191 10.07 -6.05 -8.86
CA TRP A 191 9.34 -6.71 -9.94
C TRP A 191 9.88 -6.36 -11.33
N ASP A 192 10.38 -5.14 -11.54
CA ASP A 192 11.10 -4.79 -12.79
C ASP A 192 12.36 -5.66 -12.97
N THR A 193 13.09 -5.90 -11.88
CA THR A 193 14.25 -6.81 -11.87
C THR A 193 13.85 -8.23 -12.24
N CYS A 194 12.79 -8.77 -11.63
CA CYS A 194 12.32 -10.11 -11.93
C CYS A 194 11.86 -10.28 -13.39
N HIS A 195 11.33 -9.23 -14.03
CA HIS A 195 10.99 -9.27 -15.45
C HIS A 195 12.21 -9.27 -16.37
N LYS A 196 13.30 -8.60 -15.98
CA LYS A 196 14.50 -8.42 -16.79
C LYS A 196 15.56 -9.49 -16.53
N ILE A 197 15.28 -10.50 -15.70
CA ILE A 197 16.28 -11.45 -15.16
C ILE A 197 17.16 -12.16 -16.22
N GLY A 198 16.71 -12.25 -17.48
CA GLY A 198 17.52 -12.76 -18.60
C GLY A 198 18.55 -11.79 -19.21
N ARG A 199 18.60 -10.53 -18.78
CA ARG A 199 19.54 -9.49 -19.26
C ARG A 199 20.51 -9.08 -18.16
N PHE A 200 21.37 -10.00 -17.73
CA PHE A 200 22.47 -9.68 -16.83
C PHE A 200 23.48 -8.74 -17.51
N PRO A 201 24.04 -7.73 -16.82
CA PRO A 201 23.91 -7.40 -15.39
C PRO A 201 22.88 -6.27 -15.07
N THR A 202 22.41 -5.53 -16.08
CA THR A 202 21.57 -4.33 -15.89
C THR A 202 20.21 -4.64 -15.26
N ALA A 203 19.75 -5.88 -15.34
CA ALA A 203 18.52 -6.34 -14.72
C ALA A 203 18.52 -6.33 -13.18
N PHE A 204 19.67 -6.52 -12.52
CA PHE A 204 19.73 -6.70 -11.06
C PHE A 204 19.74 -5.38 -10.28
N VAL A 205 20.10 -4.27 -10.95
CA VAL A 205 20.33 -2.96 -10.32
C VAL A 205 19.11 -2.45 -9.55
N PRO A 206 17.87 -2.45 -10.10
CA PRO A 206 16.71 -1.96 -9.36
C PRO A 206 16.41 -2.77 -8.10
N GLY A 207 16.49 -4.10 -8.17
CA GLY A 207 16.22 -4.99 -7.04
C GLY A 207 17.25 -4.85 -5.94
N ALA A 208 18.53 -4.76 -6.31
CA ALA A 208 19.61 -4.47 -5.35
C ALA A 208 19.39 -3.12 -4.66
N ALA A 209 19.04 -2.07 -5.42
CA ALA A 209 18.75 -0.76 -4.86
C ALA A 209 17.55 -0.79 -3.90
N ALA A 210 16.53 -1.60 -4.18
CA ALA A 210 15.38 -1.78 -3.29
C ALA A 210 15.80 -2.44 -1.97
N VAL A 211 16.56 -3.54 -2.02
CA VAL A 211 17.03 -4.25 -0.81
C VAL A 211 17.96 -3.37 0.03
N VAL A 212 18.90 -2.67 -0.61
CA VAL A 212 19.83 -1.76 0.06
C VAL A 212 19.09 -0.59 0.70
N SER A 213 18.15 0.04 -0.01
CA SER A 213 17.36 1.13 0.57
C SER A 213 16.44 0.66 1.69
N HIS A 214 15.89 -0.56 1.62
CA HIS A 214 15.11 -1.16 2.70
C HIS A 214 15.96 -1.38 3.96
N LEU A 215 17.13 -2.01 3.82
CA LEU A 215 18.09 -2.16 4.93
C LEU A 215 18.50 -0.82 5.52
N PHE A 216 18.82 0.15 4.66
CA PHE A 216 19.27 1.47 5.08
C PHE A 216 18.20 2.23 5.87
N VAL A 217 16.97 2.32 5.34
CA VAL A 217 15.84 3.02 5.99
C VAL A 217 15.44 2.33 7.30
N ALA A 218 15.46 1.00 7.34
CA ALA A 218 15.16 0.23 8.54
C ALA A 218 16.23 0.43 9.63
N PHE A 219 17.51 0.39 9.26
CA PHE A 219 18.61 0.70 10.19
C PHE A 219 18.55 2.14 10.69
N LEU A 220 18.33 3.12 9.81
CA LEU A 220 18.17 4.52 10.19
C LEU A 220 17.05 4.72 11.23
N SER A 221 15.96 3.96 11.11
CA SER A 221 14.84 4.02 12.07
C SER A 221 15.25 3.67 13.49
N SER A 222 16.31 2.87 13.70
CA SER A 222 16.82 2.56 15.04
C SER A 222 17.38 3.79 15.76
N LEU A 223 17.85 4.80 15.01
CA LEU A 223 18.40 6.04 15.53
C LEU A 223 17.32 7.01 16.04
N ASN A 224 16.04 6.78 15.73
CA ASN A 224 14.92 7.57 16.25
C ASN A 224 14.87 7.58 17.77
N SER A 225 15.18 6.42 18.38
CA SER A 225 15.22 6.27 19.85
C SER A 225 16.32 7.09 20.52
N ARG A 226 17.36 7.46 19.77
CA ARG A 226 18.51 8.26 20.22
C ARG A 226 18.31 9.77 20.05
N GLY A 227 17.14 10.19 19.57
CA GLY A 227 16.78 11.60 19.42
C GLY A 227 17.11 12.24 18.07
N PHE A 228 17.65 11.48 17.12
CA PHE A 228 17.96 11.99 15.78
C PHE A 228 16.76 11.98 14.81
N TYR A 229 15.52 11.98 15.32
CA TYR A 229 14.32 11.73 14.53
C TYR A 229 14.14 12.73 13.37
N ILE A 230 14.47 14.02 13.57
CA ILE A 230 14.39 15.04 12.51
C ILE A 230 15.30 14.67 11.33
N LEU A 231 16.55 14.31 11.61
CA LEU A 231 17.52 13.93 10.60
C LEU A 231 17.14 12.60 9.94
N VAL A 232 16.70 11.62 10.73
CA VAL A 232 16.23 10.32 10.21
C VAL A 232 15.07 10.51 9.24
N PHE A 233 14.02 11.25 9.63
CA PHE A 233 12.87 11.49 8.74
C PHE A 233 13.27 12.27 7.48
N SER A 234 14.16 13.25 7.60
CA SER A 234 14.66 14.02 6.45
C SER A 234 15.39 13.12 5.45
N VAL A 235 16.27 12.25 5.95
CA VAL A 235 17.02 11.29 5.12
C VAL A 235 16.08 10.23 4.53
N GLN A 236 15.16 9.68 5.31
CA GLN A 236 14.18 8.70 4.81
C GLN A 236 13.28 9.30 3.73
N PHE A 237 12.81 10.54 3.91
CA PHE A 237 12.03 11.23 2.89
C PHE A 237 12.84 11.44 1.59
N LEU A 238 14.12 11.85 1.70
CA LEU A 238 15.00 11.97 0.54
C LEU A 238 15.21 10.64 -0.18
N VAL A 239 15.47 9.56 0.56
CA VAL A 239 15.61 8.21 -0.02
C VAL A 239 14.32 7.79 -0.72
N LEU A 240 13.15 8.09 -0.14
CA LEU A 240 11.88 7.81 -0.78
C LEU A 240 11.73 8.56 -2.11
N LEU A 241 12.07 9.86 -2.14
CA LEU A 241 12.03 10.64 -3.39
C LEU A 241 12.96 10.06 -4.45
N ILE A 242 14.16 9.61 -4.07
CA ILE A 242 15.09 8.93 -4.98
C ILE A 242 14.48 7.63 -5.51
N CYS A 243 13.88 6.80 -4.64
CA CYS A 243 13.21 5.57 -5.04
C CYS A 243 12.04 5.83 -6.00
N ILE A 244 11.21 6.86 -5.73
CA ILE A 244 10.09 7.23 -6.60
C ILE A 244 10.59 7.77 -7.94
N ALA A 245 11.61 8.62 -7.95
CA ALA A 245 12.24 9.10 -9.18
C ALA A 245 12.76 7.93 -10.03
N TYR A 246 13.36 6.93 -9.39
CA TYR A 246 13.84 5.74 -10.07
C TYR A 246 12.69 4.87 -10.61
N CYS A 247 11.61 4.70 -9.84
CA CYS A 247 10.39 4.05 -10.32
C CYS A 247 9.79 4.77 -11.54
N ASN A 248 9.79 6.10 -11.56
CA ASN A 248 9.33 6.87 -12.72
C ASN A 248 10.16 6.55 -13.97
N VAL A 249 11.48 6.43 -13.85
CA VAL A 249 12.36 6.02 -14.97
C VAL A 249 12.07 4.57 -15.41
N ILE A 250 11.85 3.64 -14.47
CA ILE A 250 11.44 2.25 -14.77
C ILE A 250 10.12 2.19 -15.54
N MET A 251 9.21 3.13 -15.27
CA MET A 251 7.92 3.28 -15.94
C MET A 251 8.00 3.99 -17.30
N GLY A 252 9.19 4.45 -17.72
CA GLY A 252 9.41 5.13 -19.00
C GLY A 252 9.34 6.66 -18.93
N GLY A 253 9.21 7.24 -17.74
CA GLY A 253 9.30 8.68 -17.52
C GLY A 253 10.75 9.19 -17.52
N THR A 254 10.91 10.52 -17.51
CA THR A 254 12.22 11.18 -17.42
C THR A 254 12.37 11.87 -16.05
N ILE A 255 13.60 12.22 -15.65
CA ILE A 255 13.79 13.02 -14.43
C ILE A 255 13.09 14.37 -14.55
N GLN A 256 13.05 14.95 -15.76
CA GLN A 256 12.30 16.18 -16.02
C GLN A 256 10.79 16.02 -15.78
N SER A 257 10.21 14.88 -16.19
CA SER A 257 8.78 14.61 -15.93
C SER A 257 8.51 14.49 -14.43
N PHE A 258 9.44 13.89 -13.67
CA PHE A 258 9.33 13.79 -12.22
C PHE A 258 9.42 15.16 -11.51
N VAL A 259 10.41 15.99 -11.88
CA VAL A 259 10.56 17.34 -11.31
C VAL A 259 9.34 18.20 -11.63
N THR A 260 8.84 18.12 -12.86
CA THR A 260 7.63 18.83 -13.28
C THR A 260 6.41 18.36 -12.48
N ALA A 261 6.27 17.04 -12.25
CA ALA A 261 5.18 16.50 -11.45
C ALA A 261 5.24 16.94 -9.99
N ILE A 262 6.44 17.05 -9.38
CA ILE A 262 6.60 17.62 -8.04
C ILE A 262 6.14 19.09 -8.03
N GLY A 263 6.61 19.90 -8.98
CA GLY A 263 6.21 21.30 -9.08
C GLY A 263 4.70 21.47 -9.23
N GLN A 264 4.09 20.67 -10.11
CA GLN A 264 2.64 20.64 -10.28
C GLN A 264 1.91 20.18 -9.02
N SER A 265 2.45 19.21 -8.26
CA SER A 265 1.84 18.75 -7.01
C SER A 265 1.79 19.86 -5.96
N PHE A 266 2.84 20.69 -5.87
CA PHE A 266 2.83 21.86 -4.98
C PHE A 266 1.80 22.91 -5.43
N VAL A 267 1.72 23.19 -6.73
CA VAL A 267 0.72 24.13 -7.27
C VAL A 267 -0.69 23.60 -7.04
N ASP A 268 -0.94 22.33 -7.29
CA ASP A 268 -2.25 21.69 -7.12
C ASP A 268 -2.67 21.65 -5.63
N ALA A 269 -1.70 21.46 -4.71
CA ALA A 269 -1.92 21.55 -3.28
C ALA A 269 -2.26 22.99 -2.84
N PHE A 270 -1.52 23.98 -3.31
CA PHE A 270 -1.77 25.39 -2.97
C PHE A 270 -3.09 25.90 -3.54
N THR A 271 -3.43 25.50 -4.77
CA THR A 271 -4.67 25.90 -5.45
C THR A 271 -5.90 25.09 -5.04
N LEU A 272 -5.75 24.13 -4.11
CA LEU A 272 -6.80 23.21 -3.64
C LEU A 272 -7.58 22.57 -4.81
N LYS A 273 -6.89 22.33 -5.93
CA LYS A 273 -7.51 21.92 -7.19
C LYS A 273 -8.30 20.63 -7.06
N GLN A 274 -7.83 19.69 -6.23
CA GLN A 274 -8.54 18.43 -5.98
C GLN A 274 -9.88 18.65 -5.27
N ILE A 275 -9.96 19.56 -4.31
CA ILE A 275 -11.22 19.91 -3.63
C ILE A 275 -12.18 20.54 -4.62
N ARG A 276 -11.68 21.48 -5.43
CA ARG A 276 -12.46 22.12 -6.49
C ARG A 276 -13.04 21.09 -7.46
N ASN A 277 -12.22 20.18 -7.97
CA ASN A 277 -12.66 19.14 -8.90
C ASN A 277 -13.71 18.21 -8.27
N PHE A 278 -13.50 17.80 -7.02
CA PHE A 278 -14.47 16.96 -6.29
C PHE A 278 -15.82 17.65 -6.08
N VAL A 279 -15.81 18.97 -5.78
CA VAL A 279 -17.02 19.78 -5.63
C VAL A 279 -17.75 19.91 -6.97
N GLU A 280 -17.03 20.18 -8.05
CA GLU A 280 -17.61 20.28 -9.40
C GLU A 280 -18.18 18.94 -9.88
N GLU A 281 -17.49 17.82 -9.63
CA GLU A 281 -17.98 16.49 -9.99
C GLU A 281 -19.24 16.12 -9.20
N ARG A 282 -19.33 16.48 -7.91
CA ARG A 282 -20.56 16.33 -7.12
C ARG A 282 -21.69 17.18 -7.68
N LYS A 283 -21.45 18.45 -8.01
CA LYS A 283 -22.48 19.33 -8.62
C LYS A 283 -23.02 18.73 -9.92
N MET A 284 -22.15 18.24 -10.79
CA MET A 284 -22.53 17.59 -12.04
C MET A 284 -23.40 16.36 -11.81
N ARG A 285 -23.04 15.48 -10.86
CA ARG A 285 -23.85 14.30 -10.50
C ARG A 285 -25.22 14.70 -9.93
N THR A 286 -25.30 15.74 -9.11
CA THR A 286 -26.57 16.24 -8.57
C THR A 286 -27.46 16.85 -9.66
N GLN A 287 -26.88 17.62 -10.59
CA GLN A 287 -27.60 18.18 -11.73
C GLN A 287 -28.10 17.07 -12.68
N GLN A 288 -27.27 16.06 -12.94
CA GLN A 288 -27.66 14.92 -13.76
C GLN A 288 -28.79 14.09 -13.12
N ARG A 289 -28.83 14.01 -11.78
CA ARG A 289 -29.92 13.35 -11.05
C ARG A 289 -31.24 14.13 -11.09
N GLN A 290 -31.18 15.46 -11.20
CA GLN A 290 -32.37 16.32 -11.33
C GLN A 290 -32.88 16.43 -12.77
N ALA A 291 -32.06 16.08 -13.76
CA ALA A 291 -32.42 16.15 -15.17
C ALA A 291 -33.06 14.87 -15.73
N VAL A 292 -33.11 13.78 -14.96
CA VAL A 292 -33.87 12.56 -15.33
C VAL A 292 -35.33 12.77 -14.90
N PRO A 293 -36.29 12.89 -15.82
CA PRO A 293 -37.71 12.98 -15.46
C PRO A 293 -38.14 11.65 -14.83
N ASP A 294 -38.86 11.69 -13.72
CA ASP A 294 -39.49 10.51 -13.15
C ASP A 294 -40.47 9.92 -14.18
N GLU A 295 -40.10 8.79 -14.81
CA GLU A 295 -41.06 8.03 -15.61
C GLU A 295 -42.20 7.58 -14.69
N PRO A 296 -43.48 7.86 -15.03
CA PRO A 296 -44.59 7.42 -14.22
C PRO A 296 -44.63 5.89 -14.21
N MET A 297 -44.67 5.29 -13.01
CA MET A 297 -44.79 3.85 -12.84
C MET A 297 -46.06 3.35 -13.54
N THR A 298 -45.91 2.71 -14.70
CA THR A 298 -47.00 1.94 -15.30
C THR A 298 -47.21 0.68 -14.47
N GLU A 299 -48.30 0.71 -13.72
CA GLU A 299 -48.89 -0.39 -12.97
C GLU A 299 -49.06 -1.61 -13.91
N ARG A 300 -48.21 -2.64 -13.74
CA ARG A 300 -48.33 -3.89 -14.50
C ARG A 300 -49.37 -4.77 -13.81
N GLY A 301 -50.64 -4.46 -14.03
CA GLY A 301 -51.74 -5.39 -13.80
C GLY A 301 -51.65 -6.57 -14.76
N GLY A 302 -51.78 -7.80 -14.26
CA GLY A 302 -51.72 -8.99 -15.11
C GLY A 302 -51.78 -10.29 -14.31
N ALA A 303 -53.00 -10.61 -13.87
CA ALA A 303 -53.59 -11.91 -13.52
C ALA A 303 -52.68 -13.13 -13.28
N SER A 304 -52.86 -13.69 -12.09
CA SER A 304 -52.66 -15.09 -11.71
C SER A 304 -53.42 -16.04 -12.63
N ASP A 305 -52.75 -17.06 -13.14
CA ASP A 305 -53.35 -18.38 -13.38
C ASP A 305 -52.30 -19.47 -13.10
N GLU A 306 -52.66 -20.35 -12.18
CA GLU A 306 -51.93 -21.54 -11.76
C GLU A 306 -52.59 -22.80 -12.41
N PRO A 307 -52.13 -24.04 -12.20
CA PRO A 307 -51.59 -24.90 -13.26
C PRO A 307 -52.45 -26.15 -13.58
N GLY A 308 -52.18 -26.87 -14.68
CA GLY A 308 -52.73 -28.22 -14.84
C GLY A 308 -52.48 -28.95 -16.17
N THR A 309 -51.98 -30.19 -16.02
CA THR A 309 -52.12 -31.40 -16.89
C THR A 309 -51.39 -31.41 -18.25
N SER A 310 -50.38 -32.25 -18.51
CA SER A 310 -50.27 -33.73 -18.56
C SER A 310 -50.64 -34.35 -19.93
N ASN A 311 -49.65 -35.07 -20.50
CA ASN A 311 -49.72 -36.12 -21.54
C ASN A 311 -50.00 -35.61 -22.98
N THR A 312 -49.38 -36.09 -24.07
CA THR A 312 -48.97 -37.45 -24.50
C THR A 312 -47.86 -37.39 -25.56
N VAL A 313 -47.15 -38.52 -25.68
CA VAL A 313 -46.14 -38.88 -26.68
C VAL A 313 -46.83 -39.55 -27.90
N ASP A 314 -46.11 -39.57 -29.03
CA ASP A 314 -46.31 -40.31 -30.30
C ASP A 314 -47.17 -39.70 -31.42
N ALA A 315 -46.50 -39.20 -32.48
CA ALA A 315 -46.23 -39.94 -33.73
C ALA A 315 -45.15 -39.23 -34.55
#